data_AF-A0A925JAK7-F1
#
_entry.id   AF-A0A925JAK7-F1
#
_cell.length_a   1.000
_cell.length_b   1.000
_cell.length_c   1.000
_cell.angle_alpha   90.00
_cell.angle_beta   90.00
_cell.angle_gamma   90.00
#
_symmetry.space_group_name_H-M   'P 1'
#
loop_
_entity.id
_entity.type
_entity.pdbx_description
1 polymer ?
#
loop_
_entity_poly.entity_id
_entity_poly.type
_entity_poly.pdbx_seq_one_letter_code
_entity_poly.pdbx_strand_id
1 'polypeptide(L)'
;MIHPSLKMRTNNYNKYLPFLAVMLLAATVQAQNPTPAKKPYSANARPLFDTGKVVNIREKLVELAMQNPEYEIADRRIAIAHYQLAKAKGAWLGQVVFQANFNEYSIKPSGSTVGAANLFPRYNVGFSLPLDLITNKGNEVKIARQNLGMMQAEKNQRFRTIKGDVLKKYEAYLLHKQKLDLQSQSTLDAYSVFLGAEK
;
A
#
# COMPACT_ATOMS: atom_id res chain seq x y z
N MET A 1 34.79 -43.82 -65.80
CA MET A 1 33.34 -43.90 -65.54
C MET A 1 33.08 -43.56 -64.08
N ILE A 2 32.46 -42.40 -63.85
CA ILE A 2 31.44 -42.07 -62.83
C ILE A 2 31.86 -42.02 -61.33
N HIS A 3 31.90 -40.79 -60.79
CA HIS A 3 31.75 -40.44 -59.36
C HIS A 3 30.41 -40.91 -58.77
N PRO A 4 30.33 -41.13 -57.44
CA PRO A 4 29.47 -40.26 -56.62
C PRO A 4 30.08 -39.98 -55.22
N SER A 5 30.17 -38.74 -54.74
CA SER A 5 29.16 -37.82 -54.17
C SER A 5 28.84 -38.05 -52.68
N LEU A 6 29.01 -36.97 -51.90
CA LEU A 6 28.77 -36.84 -50.47
C LEU A 6 27.30 -37.16 -50.09
N LYS A 7 27.12 -37.73 -48.89
CA LYS A 7 25.92 -37.46 -48.09
C LYS A 7 26.29 -36.92 -46.70
N MET A 8 26.02 -35.64 -46.52
CA MET A 8 25.98 -34.97 -45.22
C MET A 8 24.93 -35.63 -44.31
N ARG A 9 25.32 -35.89 -43.07
CA ARG A 9 24.44 -36.37 -42.00
C ARG A 9 23.80 -35.14 -41.34
N THR A 10 22.50 -34.93 -41.54
CA THR A 10 21.75 -33.84 -40.91
C THR A 10 21.37 -34.23 -39.47
N ASN A 11 21.68 -33.34 -38.53
CA ASN A 11 21.35 -33.47 -37.12
C ASN A 11 19.87 -33.11 -36.87
N ASN A 12 19.11 -34.07 -36.32
CA ASN A 12 17.73 -33.90 -35.89
C ASN A 12 17.69 -33.41 -34.42
N TYR A 13 17.80 -32.10 -34.18
CA TYR A 13 17.58 -31.50 -32.85
C TYR A 13 16.51 -30.41 -32.87
N ASN A 14 15.37 -30.65 -33.53
CA ASN A 14 14.33 -29.63 -33.66
C ASN A 14 12.89 -30.13 -33.46
N LYS A 15 12.68 -31.11 -32.59
CA LYS A 15 11.34 -31.70 -32.37
C LYS A 15 10.75 -31.55 -30.96
N TYR A 16 11.46 -30.94 -30.01
CA TYR A 16 10.93 -30.73 -28.65
C TYR A 16 10.93 -29.26 -28.19
N LEU A 17 11.24 -28.32 -29.07
CA LEU A 17 11.30 -26.89 -28.73
C LEU A 17 9.96 -26.15 -28.59
N PRO A 18 8.78 -26.63 -29.05
CA PRO A 18 7.55 -25.85 -28.88
C PRO A 18 6.68 -26.27 -27.69
N PHE A 19 7.11 -27.21 -26.83
CA PHE A 19 6.26 -27.68 -25.71
C PHE A 19 6.47 -26.92 -24.38
N LEU A 20 7.56 -26.15 -24.24
CA LEU A 20 7.85 -25.43 -22.99
C LEU A 20 7.34 -23.98 -22.94
N ALA A 21 6.82 -23.44 -24.05
CA ALA A 21 6.46 -22.02 -24.17
C ALA A 21 4.97 -21.70 -23.91
N VAL A 22 4.11 -22.71 -23.68
CA VAL A 22 2.65 -22.50 -23.59
C VAL A 22 2.11 -22.44 -22.15
N MET A 23 2.91 -22.80 -21.13
CA MET A 23 2.44 -22.83 -19.73
C MET A 23 2.54 -21.49 -18.96
N LEU A 24 2.85 -20.37 -19.63
CA LEU A 24 3.14 -19.08 -18.96
C LEU A 24 2.18 -17.93 -19.31
N LEU A 25 1.03 -18.19 -19.96
CA LEU A 25 0.20 -17.14 -20.56
C LEU A 25 -1.30 -17.10 -20.22
N ALA A 26 -1.76 -17.75 -19.14
CA ALA A 26 -3.18 -17.68 -18.77
C ALA A 26 -3.43 -17.50 -17.27
N ALA A 27 -3.13 -16.30 -16.75
CA ALA A 27 -3.68 -15.85 -15.47
C ALA A 27 -3.88 -14.33 -15.47
N THR A 28 -4.81 -13.84 -16.30
CA THR A 28 -5.40 -12.50 -16.14
C THR A 28 -6.85 -12.63 -15.69
N VAL A 29 -7.03 -12.93 -14.41
CA VAL A 29 -8.32 -12.70 -13.74
C VAL A 29 -8.41 -11.21 -13.44
N GLN A 30 -9.03 -10.45 -14.35
CA GLN A 30 -9.55 -9.11 -14.02
C GLN A 30 -10.92 -9.31 -13.37
N ALA A 31 -10.94 -9.31 -12.04
CA ALA A 31 -12.15 -9.23 -11.25
C ALA A 31 -12.81 -7.85 -11.48
N GLN A 32 -13.98 -7.82 -12.12
CA GLN A 32 -14.84 -6.64 -12.14
C GLN A 32 -15.50 -6.51 -10.77
N ASN A 33 -14.99 -5.62 -9.92
CA ASN A 33 -15.67 -5.22 -8.71
C ASN A 33 -16.92 -4.40 -9.08
N PRO A 34 -18.14 -4.82 -8.73
CA PRO A 34 -19.30 -3.94 -8.84
C PRO A 34 -19.12 -2.75 -7.88
N THR A 35 -19.24 -1.55 -8.41
CA THR A 35 -19.30 -0.29 -7.67
C THR A 35 -20.32 -0.39 -6.54
N PRO A 36 -20.00 0.00 -5.29
CA PRO A 36 -21.01 0.09 -4.26
C PRO A 36 -22.00 1.19 -4.65
N ALA A 37 -23.25 0.79 -4.84
CA ALA A 37 -24.38 1.67 -5.04
C ALA A 37 -24.40 2.74 -3.94
N LYS A 38 -24.40 4.02 -4.34
CA LYS A 38 -24.67 5.13 -3.42
C LYS A 38 -26.10 4.96 -2.91
N LYS A 39 -26.24 4.55 -1.65
CA LYS A 39 -27.54 4.53 -0.97
C LYS A 39 -28.07 5.97 -0.93
N PRO A 40 -29.28 6.27 -1.43
CA PRO A 40 -29.89 7.57 -1.21
C PRO A 40 -30.17 7.69 0.28
N TYR A 41 -29.60 8.74 0.91
CA TYR A 41 -29.98 9.12 2.27
C TYR A 41 -31.45 9.54 2.26
N SER A 42 -32.32 8.60 2.64
CA SER A 42 -33.67 8.90 3.11
C SER A 42 -33.61 8.95 4.64
N ALA A 43 -33.92 10.11 5.21
CA ALA A 43 -34.42 10.21 6.57
C ALA A 43 -35.19 11.52 6.74
N ASN A 44 -36.51 11.39 6.79
CA ASN A 44 -37.42 12.42 7.22
C ASN A 44 -37.18 12.85 8.69
N ALA A 45 -37.43 14.14 8.92
CA ALA A 45 -38.04 14.77 10.10
C ALA A 45 -37.40 14.58 11.49
N ARG A 46 -36.65 15.62 11.92
CA ARG A 46 -36.58 16.11 13.31
C ARG A 46 -36.52 17.65 13.30
N PRO A 47 -37.05 18.34 14.33
CA PRO A 47 -37.61 19.68 14.21
C PRO A 47 -36.55 20.74 13.91
N LEU A 48 -36.96 21.73 13.12
CA LEU A 48 -36.19 22.90 12.72
C LEU A 48 -35.70 23.68 13.95
N PHE A 49 -34.45 23.43 14.32
CA PHE A 49 -33.53 24.52 14.63
C PHE A 49 -32.56 24.64 13.45
N ASP A 50 -32.01 25.83 13.22
CA ASP A 50 -30.99 26.16 12.20
C ASP A 50 -29.65 25.41 12.40
N THR A 51 -29.69 24.25 13.04
CA THR A 51 -28.62 23.27 13.23
C THR A 51 -28.08 22.74 11.91
N GLY A 52 -28.86 22.71 10.82
CA GLY A 52 -28.40 22.22 9.52
C GLY A 52 -27.23 23.03 8.97
N LYS A 53 -27.29 24.37 9.04
CA LYS A 53 -26.19 25.25 8.61
C LYS A 53 -24.99 25.14 9.53
N VAL A 54 -25.20 25.04 10.84
CA VAL A 54 -24.11 24.94 11.82
C VAL A 54 -23.40 23.57 11.72
N VAL A 55 -24.13 22.49 11.48
CA VAL A 55 -23.55 21.17 11.18
C VAL A 55 -22.73 21.23 9.89
N ASN A 56 -23.24 21.87 8.84
CA ASN A 56 -22.51 22.07 7.59
C ASN A 56 -21.19 22.85 7.78
N ILE A 57 -21.19 23.94 8.58
CA ILE A 57 -19.98 24.72 8.85
C ILE A 57 -18.96 23.89 9.65
N ARG A 58 -19.41 23.20 10.70
CA ARG A 58 -18.53 22.34 11.52
C ARG A 58 -17.88 21.24 10.68
N GLU A 59 -18.68 20.54 9.87
CA GLU A 59 -18.18 19.48 8.99
C GLU A 59 -17.22 20.03 7.93
N LYS A 60 -17.54 21.20 7.35
CA LYS A 60 -16.66 21.84 6.37
C LYS A 60 -15.31 22.26 6.96
N LEU A 61 -15.31 22.79 8.19
CA LEU A 61 -14.07 23.14 8.90
C LEU A 61 -13.22 21.90 9.18
N VAL A 62 -13.84 20.77 9.56
CA VAL A 62 -13.13 19.51 9.76
C VAL A 62 -12.57 19.00 8.43
N GLU A 63 -13.33 19.05 7.35
CA GLU A 63 -12.88 18.66 6.01
C GLU A 63 -11.66 19.47 5.57
N LEU A 64 -11.69 20.80 5.76
CA LEU A 64 -10.54 21.67 5.47
C LEU A 64 -9.34 21.32 6.35
N ALA A 65 -9.56 21.04 7.64
CA ALA A 65 -8.48 20.67 8.55
C ALA A 65 -7.85 19.31 8.22
N MET A 66 -8.58 18.39 7.59
CA MET A 66 -8.05 17.11 7.11
C MET A 66 -7.09 17.25 5.93
N GLN A 67 -7.06 18.40 5.25
CA GLN A 67 -6.11 18.69 4.16
C GLN A 67 -4.74 19.13 4.70
N ASN A 68 -4.49 18.97 6.00
CA ASN A 68 -3.20 19.35 6.58
C ASN A 68 -2.09 18.34 6.23
N PRO A 69 -0.82 18.79 6.14
CA PRO A 69 0.30 17.90 5.81
C PRO A 69 0.50 16.80 6.86
N GLU A 70 0.14 17.04 8.12
CA GLU A 70 0.23 16.06 9.21
C GLU A 70 -0.68 14.84 9.01
N TYR A 71 -1.86 15.03 8.43
CA TYR A 71 -2.77 13.93 8.11
C TYR A 71 -2.32 13.19 6.84
N GLU A 72 -1.76 13.90 5.86
CA GLU A 72 -1.13 13.29 4.69
C GLU A 72 0.07 12.40 5.06
N ILE A 73 0.89 12.82 6.04
CA ILE A 73 1.98 11.98 6.57
C ILE A 73 1.44 10.66 7.13
N ALA A 74 0.29 10.68 7.81
CA ALA A 74 -0.33 9.47 8.32
C ALA A 74 -0.76 8.53 7.19
N ASP A 75 -1.27 9.07 6.08
CA ASP A 75 -1.57 8.28 4.87
C ASP A 75 -0.33 7.66 4.25
N ARG A 76 0.75 8.42 4.14
CA ARG A 76 2.03 7.92 3.63
C ARG A 76 2.61 6.84 4.53
N ARG A 77 2.47 6.94 5.85
CA ARG A 77 2.87 5.89 6.80
C ARG A 77 2.11 4.58 6.59
N ILE A 78 0.80 4.64 6.33
CA ILE A 78 0.00 3.46 5.98
C ILE A 78 0.50 2.84 4.67
N ALA A 79 0.77 3.66 3.64
CA ALA A 79 1.31 3.17 2.37
C ALA A 79 2.66 2.47 2.56
N ILE A 80 3.57 3.06 3.35
CA ILE A 80 4.86 2.45 3.71
C ILE A 80 4.63 1.10 4.42
N ALA A 81 3.71 1.03 5.39
CA ALA A 81 3.41 -0.21 6.09
C ALA A 81 2.83 -1.29 5.16
N HIS A 82 2.02 -0.90 4.16
CA HIS A 82 1.56 -1.81 3.11
C HIS A 82 2.73 -2.38 2.30
N TYR A 83 3.67 -1.55 1.88
CA TYR A 83 4.86 -2.02 1.15
C TYR A 83 5.76 -2.89 2.02
N GLN A 84 5.90 -2.58 3.31
CA GLN A 84 6.64 -3.43 4.25
C GLN A 84 5.98 -4.80 4.41
N LEU A 85 4.65 -4.87 4.49
CA LEU A 85 3.92 -6.14 4.52
C LEU A 85 4.10 -6.93 3.22
N ALA A 86 4.00 -6.27 2.06
CA ALA A 86 4.24 -6.91 0.76
C ALA A 86 5.67 -7.45 0.65
N LYS A 87 6.66 -6.66 1.09
CA LYS A 87 8.07 -7.07 1.16
C LYS A 87 8.25 -8.27 2.07
N ALA A 88 7.68 -8.28 3.27
CA ALA A 88 7.76 -9.40 4.20
C ALA A 88 7.14 -10.67 3.61
N LYS A 89 5.99 -10.54 2.90
CA LYS A 89 5.35 -11.65 2.19
C LYS A 89 6.17 -12.20 1.03
N GLY A 90 7.02 -11.39 0.40
CA GLY A 90 7.90 -11.81 -0.69
C GLY A 90 9.32 -12.19 -0.25
N ALA A 91 9.72 -11.88 0.98
CA ALA A 91 11.08 -12.05 1.46
C ALA A 91 11.55 -13.51 1.46
N TRP A 92 10.62 -14.48 1.51
CA TRP A 92 10.94 -15.89 1.44
C TRP A 92 11.52 -16.31 0.06
N LEU A 93 11.14 -15.61 -1.02
CA LEU A 93 11.65 -15.89 -2.37
C LEU A 93 13.15 -15.60 -2.48
N GLY A 94 13.65 -14.62 -1.73
CA GLY A 94 15.06 -14.24 -1.76
C GLY A 94 16.01 -15.27 -1.15
N GLN A 95 15.48 -16.30 -0.47
CA GLN A 95 16.28 -17.39 0.10
C GLN A 95 16.20 -18.68 -0.71
N VAL A 96 15.38 -18.71 -1.77
CA VAL A 96 15.35 -19.83 -2.71
C VAL A 96 16.53 -19.68 -3.65
N VAL A 97 17.54 -20.53 -3.46
CA VAL A 97 18.74 -20.51 -4.32
C VAL A 97 18.74 -21.74 -5.21
N PHE A 98 18.71 -21.49 -6.51
CA PHE A 98 18.97 -22.49 -7.53
C PHE A 98 20.40 -22.33 -8.02
N GLN A 99 21.21 -23.38 -7.90
CA GLN A 99 22.60 -23.39 -8.35
C GLN A 99 22.75 -24.45 -9.44
N ALA A 100 23.39 -24.10 -10.54
CA ALA A 100 23.76 -25.02 -11.60
C ALA A 100 25.22 -24.79 -11.96
N ASN A 101 26.05 -25.82 -11.77
CA ASN A 101 27.46 -25.82 -12.14
C ASN A 101 27.67 -26.80 -13.30
N PHE A 102 28.36 -26.32 -14.34
CA PHE A 102 28.69 -27.09 -15.54
C PHE A 102 30.20 -27.21 -15.65
N ASN A 103 30.72 -28.44 -15.75
CA ASN A 103 32.17 -28.64 -15.89
C ASN A 103 32.62 -28.44 -17.34
N GLU A 104 33.83 -27.90 -17.54
CA GLU A 104 34.38 -27.56 -18.86
C GLU A 104 34.51 -28.78 -19.80
N TYR A 105 34.77 -29.97 -19.26
CA TYR A 105 34.74 -31.25 -19.98
C TYR A 105 33.38 -31.61 -20.60
N SER A 106 32.29 -30.98 -20.12
CA SER A 106 30.94 -31.15 -20.68
C SER A 106 30.64 -30.21 -21.85
N ILE A 107 31.42 -29.14 -22.04
CA ILE A 107 31.21 -28.10 -23.07
C ILE A 107 32.21 -28.23 -24.23
N LYS A 108 33.45 -28.68 -23.95
CA LYS A 108 34.49 -28.92 -24.98
C LYS A 108 35.08 -30.33 -24.85
N PRO A 109 34.53 -31.34 -25.54
CA PRO A 109 35.04 -32.71 -25.47
C PRO A 109 36.38 -32.93 -26.19
N SER A 110 36.85 -31.97 -26.98
CA SER A 110 37.98 -32.10 -27.91
C SER A 110 39.38 -31.86 -27.33
N GLY A 111 39.52 -31.57 -26.02
CA GLY A 111 40.80 -31.25 -25.38
C GLY A 111 41.36 -32.31 -24.43
N SER A 112 40.67 -33.45 -24.24
CA SER A 112 41.08 -34.43 -23.22
C SER A 112 41.96 -35.52 -23.82
N THR A 113 43.19 -35.65 -23.33
CA THR A 113 44.08 -36.77 -23.61
C THR A 113 43.42 -38.09 -23.20
N VAL A 114 43.52 -39.10 -24.07
CA VAL A 114 43.02 -40.46 -23.85
C VAL A 114 43.57 -40.98 -22.53
N GLY A 115 42.73 -41.06 -21.49
CA GLY A 115 43.11 -41.58 -20.17
C GLY A 115 42.95 -40.61 -18.98
N ALA A 116 42.62 -39.33 -19.19
CA ALA A 116 42.24 -38.45 -18.08
C ALA A 116 40.85 -38.86 -17.56
N ALA A 117 40.85 -39.67 -16.50
CA ALA A 117 39.66 -40.20 -15.87
C ALA A 117 38.71 -39.06 -15.45
N ASN A 118 37.55 -39.03 -16.10
CA ASN A 118 36.43 -38.15 -15.79
C ASN A 118 35.79 -38.58 -14.46
N LEU A 119 36.47 -38.30 -13.34
CA LEU A 119 36.12 -38.76 -11.99
C LEU A 119 35.20 -37.79 -11.22
N PHE A 120 34.65 -36.77 -11.88
CA PHE A 120 33.80 -35.75 -11.24
C PHE A 120 32.44 -35.63 -11.94
N PRO A 121 31.35 -35.36 -11.20
CA PRO A 121 30.02 -35.23 -11.78
C PRO A 121 29.98 -34.11 -12.83
N ARG A 122 29.50 -34.45 -14.03
CA ARG A 122 29.50 -33.59 -15.24
C ARG A 122 28.59 -32.36 -15.14
N TYR A 123 27.60 -32.42 -14.24
CA TYR A 123 26.61 -31.40 -13.94
C TYR A 123 26.31 -31.47 -12.44
N ASN A 124 26.33 -30.33 -11.74
CA ASN A 124 25.86 -30.24 -10.36
C ASN A 124 24.73 -29.22 -10.31
N VAL A 125 23.50 -29.70 -10.10
CA VAL A 125 22.34 -28.85 -9.81
C VAL A 125 21.98 -28.99 -8.34
N GLY A 126 21.82 -27.86 -7.66
CA GLY A 126 21.50 -27.79 -6.25
C GLY A 126 20.31 -26.87 -6.03
N PHE A 127 19.38 -27.33 -5.21
CA PHE A 127 18.29 -26.52 -4.67
C PHE A 127 18.47 -26.43 -3.16
N SER A 128 18.51 -25.22 -2.63
CA SER A 128 18.59 -24.98 -1.19
C SER A 128 17.37 -24.21 -0.72
N LEU A 129 16.63 -24.80 0.21
CA LEU A 129 15.51 -24.17 0.90
C LEU A 129 15.75 -24.29 2.42
N PRO A 130 16.09 -23.19 3.11
CA PRO A 130 16.25 -23.24 4.56
C PRO A 130 14.90 -23.53 5.24
N LEU A 131 14.86 -24.50 6.16
CA LEU A 131 13.63 -24.84 6.89
C LEU A 131 13.19 -23.72 7.85
N ASP A 132 14.12 -22.85 8.24
CA ASP A 132 13.86 -21.66 9.05
C ASP A 132 12.96 -20.61 8.35
N LEU A 133 12.80 -20.75 7.03
CA LEU A 133 11.94 -19.89 6.22
C LEU A 133 10.48 -19.93 6.68
N ILE A 134 9.98 -21.09 7.11
CA ILE A 134 8.56 -21.26 7.43
C ILE A 134 8.24 -20.61 8.78
N THR A 135 9.09 -20.80 9.78
CA THR A 135 8.87 -20.30 11.14
C THR A 135 9.20 -18.81 11.25
N ASN A 136 10.39 -18.39 10.83
CA ASN A 136 10.82 -17.00 11.02
C ASN A 136 10.10 -16.03 10.06
N LYS A 137 9.89 -16.40 8.79
CA LYS A 137 9.18 -15.51 7.84
C LYS A 137 7.69 -15.42 8.12
N GLY A 138 7.07 -16.48 8.63
CA GLY A 138 5.69 -16.44 9.12
C GLY A 138 5.51 -15.39 10.22
N ASN A 139 6.45 -15.31 11.16
CA ASN A 139 6.43 -14.32 12.23
C ASN A 139 6.69 -12.89 11.72
N GLU A 140 7.64 -12.70 10.79
CA GLU A 140 7.89 -11.39 10.14
C GLU A 140 6.63 -10.85 9.44
N VAL A 141 5.89 -11.69 8.73
CA VAL A 141 4.62 -11.29 8.08
C VAL A 141 3.56 -10.90 9.10
N LYS A 142 3.47 -11.63 10.23
CA LYS A 142 2.54 -11.29 11.32
C LYS A 142 2.90 -9.93 11.94
N ILE A 143 4.17 -9.68 12.21
CA ILE A 143 4.66 -8.39 12.74
C ILE A 143 4.33 -7.25 11.76
N ALA A 144 4.65 -7.40 10.48
CA ALA A 144 4.36 -6.37 9.47
C ALA A 144 2.85 -6.10 9.34
N ARG A 145 2.01 -7.13 9.52
CA ARG A 145 0.54 -6.98 9.53
C ARG A 145 0.05 -6.20 10.75
N GLN A 146 0.59 -6.49 11.93
CA GLN A 146 0.25 -5.74 13.14
C GLN A 146 0.70 -4.28 13.02
N ASN A 147 1.89 -4.02 12.49
CA ASN A 147 2.38 -2.67 12.23
C ASN A 147 1.44 -1.89 11.30
N LEU A 148 0.92 -2.52 10.24
CA LEU A 148 -0.08 -1.91 9.37
C LEU A 148 -1.38 -1.57 10.11
N GLY A 149 -1.87 -2.49 10.95
CA GLY A 149 -3.03 -2.23 11.81
C GLY A 149 -2.79 -1.06 12.78
N MET A 150 -1.59 -0.99 13.37
CA MET A 150 -1.18 0.12 14.23
C MET A 150 -1.17 1.46 13.48
N MET A 151 -0.62 1.52 12.26
CA MET A 151 -0.61 2.76 11.46
C MET A 151 -2.03 3.22 11.10
N GLN A 152 -2.94 2.28 10.81
CA GLN A 152 -4.36 2.59 10.58
C GLN A 152 -5.04 3.14 11.84
N ALA A 153 -4.77 2.53 12.99
CA ALA A 153 -5.26 3.01 14.28
C ALA A 153 -4.70 4.41 14.61
N GLU A 154 -3.42 4.67 14.34
CA GLU A 154 -2.80 5.98 14.53
C GLU A 154 -3.45 7.04 13.63
N LYS A 155 -3.70 6.76 12.35
CA LYS A 155 -4.43 7.68 11.45
C LYS A 155 -5.83 8.00 12.00
N ASN A 156 -6.56 6.98 12.45
CA ASN A 156 -7.89 7.17 13.03
C ASN A 156 -7.84 8.02 14.31
N GLN A 157 -6.82 7.82 15.15
CA GLN A 157 -6.61 8.63 16.33
C GLN A 157 -6.34 10.09 15.95
N ARG A 158 -5.45 10.33 14.98
CA ARG A 158 -5.17 11.68 14.44
C ARG A 158 -6.43 12.35 13.91
N PHE A 159 -7.26 11.62 13.15
CA PHE A 159 -8.55 12.13 12.68
C PHE A 159 -9.44 12.62 13.84
N ARG A 160 -9.58 11.81 14.90
CA ARG A 160 -10.39 12.18 16.07
C ARG A 160 -9.82 13.39 16.79
N THR A 161 -8.51 13.47 16.95
CA THR A 161 -7.82 14.62 17.57
C THR A 161 -8.05 15.89 16.77
N ILE A 162 -7.78 15.89 15.46
CA ILE A 162 -7.99 17.06 14.59
C ILE A 162 -9.45 17.50 14.63
N LYS A 163 -10.38 16.55 14.52
CA LYS A 163 -11.81 16.85 14.62
C LYS A 163 -12.16 17.51 15.96
N GLY A 164 -11.68 16.96 17.08
CA GLY A 164 -11.90 17.53 18.40
C GLY A 164 -11.37 18.95 18.53
N ASP A 165 -10.13 19.18 18.08
CA ASP A 165 -9.47 20.49 18.17
C ASP A 165 -10.18 21.55 17.32
N VAL A 166 -10.61 21.20 16.11
CA VAL A 166 -11.34 22.10 15.22
C VAL A 166 -12.68 22.50 15.84
N LEU A 167 -13.44 21.53 16.34
CA LEU A 167 -14.74 21.80 16.96
C LEU A 167 -14.59 22.65 18.22
N LYS A 168 -13.59 22.35 19.07
CA LYS A 168 -13.29 23.14 20.26
C LYS A 168 -12.92 24.59 19.93
N LYS A 169 -12.10 24.81 18.90
CA LYS A 169 -11.74 26.15 18.43
C LYS A 169 -12.94 26.91 17.87
N TYR A 170 -13.80 26.22 17.14
CA TYR A 170 -15.04 26.82 16.62
C TYR A 170 -16.00 27.22 17.74
N GLU A 171 -16.16 26.38 18.76
CA GLU A 171 -16.97 26.72 19.94
C GLU A 171 -16.40 27.90 20.72
N ALA A 172 -15.08 27.96 20.90
CA ALA A 172 -14.41 29.10 21.51
C ALA A 172 -14.64 30.39 20.70
N TYR A 173 -14.58 30.33 19.37
CA TYR A 173 -14.90 31.46 18.49
C TYR A 173 -16.33 31.96 18.71
N LEU A 174 -17.32 31.06 18.75
CA LEU A 174 -18.72 31.43 18.99
C LEU A 174 -18.90 32.09 20.36
N LEU A 175 -18.26 31.56 21.40
CA LEU A 175 -18.28 32.14 22.75
C LEU A 175 -17.68 33.55 22.76
N HIS A 176 -16.52 33.74 22.12
CA HIS A 176 -15.89 35.06 22.05
C HIS A 176 -16.70 36.07 21.27
N LYS A 177 -17.36 35.65 20.18
CA LYS A 177 -18.29 36.49 19.44
C LYS A 177 -19.45 36.94 20.32
N GLN A 178 -20.09 36.02 21.04
CA GLN A 178 -21.19 36.35 21.95
C GLN A 178 -20.75 37.31 23.06
N LYS A 179 -19.54 37.11 23.62
CA LYS A 179 -18.99 38.03 24.62
C LYS A 179 -18.79 39.43 24.05
N LEU A 180 -18.28 39.54 22.82
CA LEU A 180 -18.09 40.83 22.16
C LEU A 180 -19.44 41.53 21.91
N ASP A 181 -20.44 40.79 21.45
CA ASP A 181 -21.79 41.33 21.21
C ASP A 181 -22.40 41.89 22.51
N LEU A 182 -22.26 41.17 23.63
CA LEU A 182 -22.71 41.63 24.95
C LEU A 182 -21.97 42.88 25.43
N GLN A 183 -20.64 42.94 25.22
CA GLN A 183 -19.85 44.13 25.58
C GLN A 183 -20.25 45.34 24.74
N SER A 184 -20.53 45.15 23.45
CA SER A 184 -21.02 46.19 22.56
C SER A 184 -22.37 46.72 23.03
N GLN A 185 -23.33 45.83 23.33
CA GLN A 185 -24.64 46.21 23.86
C GLN A 185 -24.52 46.99 25.17
N SER A 186 -23.75 46.50 26.14
CA SER A 186 -23.52 47.20 27.41
C SER A 186 -22.89 48.58 27.24
N THR A 187 -22.02 48.76 26.23
CA THR A 187 -21.39 50.05 25.94
C THR A 187 -22.39 51.03 25.33
N LEU A 188 -23.23 50.56 24.40
CA LEU A 188 -24.29 51.36 23.80
C LEU A 188 -25.33 51.79 24.85
N ASP A 189 -25.71 50.89 25.74
CA ASP A 189 -26.64 51.19 26.84
C ASP A 189 -26.04 52.26 27.76
N ALA A 190 -24.79 52.09 28.21
CA ALA A 190 -24.10 53.06 29.06
C ALA A 190 -23.98 54.44 28.38
N TYR A 191 -23.69 54.47 27.07
CA TYR A 191 -23.64 55.69 26.29
C TYR A 191 -25.02 56.38 26.20
N SER A 192 -26.09 55.61 26.00
CA SER A 192 -27.45 56.15 25.95
C SER A 192 -27.88 56.78 27.29
N VAL A 193 -27.50 56.15 28.41
CA VAL A 193 -27.76 56.67 29.77
C VAL A 193 -26.99 57.96 30.02
N PHE A 194 -25.72 58.02 29.61
CA PHE A 194 -24.91 59.22 29.71
C PHE A 194 -25.54 60.41 28.95
N LEU A 195 -25.95 60.22 27.70
CA LEU A 195 -26.62 61.25 26.90
C LEU A 195 -27.97 61.69 27.48
N GLY A 196 -28.69 60.78 28.13
CA GLY A 196 -29.95 61.09 28.81
C GLY A 196 -29.76 61.95 30.06
N ALA A 197 -28.63 61.80 30.76
CA ALA A 197 -28.30 62.55 31.97
C ALA A 197 -27.73 63.96 31.71
N GLU A 198 -27.26 64.23 30.48
CA GLU A 198 -26.70 65.53 30.08
C GLU A 198 -27.76 66.56 29.65
N LYS A 199 -29.02 66.13 29.48
CA LYS A 199 -30.17 66.99 29.15
C LYS A 199 -30.92 67.44 30.40
#